data_AF-A0A6I1ZL25-F1
#
_entry.id   AF-A0A6I1ZL25-F1
#
_cell.length_a   1.000
_cell.length_b   1.000
_cell.length_c   1.000
_cell.angle_alpha   90.00
_cell.angle_beta   90.00
_cell.angle_gamma   90.00
#
_symmetry.space_group_name_H-M   'P 1'
#
loop_
_entity.id
_entity.type
_entity.pdbx_description
1 polymer ?
#
loop_
_entity_poly.entity_id
_entity_poly.type
_entity_poly.pdbx_seq_one_letter_code
_entity_poly.pdbx_strand_id
1 'polypeptide(L)'
;MIKRIGLVTLLLFLLLSPSLVQADNDILGNLICHSEGAERPKNLAQDRLREEPFVMLRAASEDPSLDSSSSLRSESELRLRVTDKQADSGIAVLDSSVEVHFPIALVFTIEAESETDIVDAHLHYQVDKMNYALVTSEGWPDFAPATRVETSWVWDMRKSSLPPGAAISYWWTIRDAAGNKLETPPAEVHFDDGRYNWQSLNKSDLTLFWYEGDDSFARELIDACEQGLARLKPISHCEAHSDEAISKPIRIYIYASAGDLQGAMIFPREWTGGVAFTEFGTIAIGISPDQLDWGKKALVHELTHLVVHQATFSPYGELPTWLDEGLAMYNEGELDPYFRAYLGQAISEGKLISVRSLCSPFSAEPEKAYLSYAQSYSLVEYLLRNYGENKMLNLLTLFKEGDTYDGALTQVYGFDIDGLDSRWRETLIAPTVQAERVWLHPALIAVLSALAASLALWGALALEEWTWRRSSGKG
;
A
#
# COMPACT_ATOMS: atom_id res chain seq x y z
N MET A 1 -10.22 37.32 53.18
CA MET A 1 -11.24 36.87 52.20
C MET A 1 -10.92 37.28 50.76
N ILE A 2 -10.71 38.58 50.46
CA ILE A 2 -10.57 39.11 49.08
C ILE A 2 -9.51 38.39 48.20
N LYS A 3 -8.36 37.98 48.75
CA LYS A 3 -7.29 37.29 47.98
C LYS A 3 -7.62 35.87 47.48
N ARG A 4 -8.72 35.24 47.91
CA ARG A 4 -9.11 33.88 47.43
C ARG A 4 -10.16 33.90 46.32
N ILE A 5 -10.89 35.00 46.12
CA ILE A 5 -11.91 35.10 45.07
C ILE A 5 -11.26 35.29 43.70
N GLY A 6 -10.27 36.19 43.59
CA GLY A 6 -9.55 36.44 42.34
C GLY A 6 -8.78 35.25 41.76
N LEU A 7 -8.40 34.27 42.59
CA LEU A 7 -7.72 33.05 42.13
C LEU A 7 -8.68 32.12 41.36
N VAL A 8 -9.95 32.08 41.75
CA VAL A 8 -10.98 31.24 41.11
C VAL A 8 -11.40 31.85 39.76
N THR A 9 -11.49 33.17 39.67
CA THR A 9 -11.82 33.87 38.42
C THR A 9 -10.71 33.76 37.36
N LEU A 10 -9.44 33.75 37.78
CA LEU A 10 -8.30 33.56 36.87
C LEU A 10 -8.21 32.12 36.32
N LEU A 11 -8.54 31.12 37.15
CA LEU A 11 -8.55 29.71 36.73
C LEU A 11 -9.63 29.43 35.67
N LEU A 12 -10.79 30.10 35.77
CA LEU A 12 -11.88 29.94 34.80
C LEU A 12 -11.57 30.54 33.42
N PHE A 13 -10.75 31.60 33.36
CA PHE A 13 -10.37 32.25 32.10
C PHE A 13 -9.32 31.44 31.32
N LEU A 14 -8.45 30.71 32.00
CA LEU A 14 -7.46 29.81 31.39
C LEU A 14 -8.06 28.49 30.85
N LEU A 15 -9.32 28.20 31.16
CA LEU A 15 -10.07 27.03 30.65
C LEU A 15 -10.90 27.35 29.38
N LEU A 16 -10.82 28.57 28.85
CA LEU A 16 -11.63 29.03 27.71
C LEU A 16 -10.82 29.59 26.52
N SER A 17 -9.49 29.45 26.56
CA SER A 17 -8.60 29.81 25.45
C SER A 17 -8.10 28.56 24.72
N PRO A 18 -8.44 28.33 23.44
CA PRO A 18 -7.84 27.24 22.67
C PRO A 18 -6.37 27.57 22.35
N SER A 19 -5.46 26.73 22.86
CA SER A 19 -4.05 26.81 22.52
C SER A 19 -3.83 26.34 21.09
N LEU A 20 -3.30 27.21 20.22
CA LEU A 20 -2.66 26.74 18.99
C LEU A 20 -1.41 25.94 19.39
N VAL A 21 -1.43 24.64 19.11
CA VAL A 21 -0.22 23.82 19.00
C VAL A 21 -0.06 23.52 17.52
N GLN A 22 1.00 24.07 16.94
CA GLN A 22 1.42 23.75 15.58
C GLN A 22 2.26 22.49 15.68
N ALA A 23 1.73 21.36 15.16
CA ALA A 23 2.45 20.10 15.12
C ALA A 23 3.36 20.05 13.89
N ASP A 24 4.52 19.40 14.02
CA ASP A 24 5.52 19.30 12.96
C ASP A 24 5.04 18.45 11.77
N ASN A 25 5.47 18.82 10.57
CA ASN A 25 5.01 18.22 9.31
C ASN A 25 5.55 16.80 9.05
N ASP A 26 6.49 16.30 9.85
CA ASP A 26 7.25 15.08 9.54
C ASP A 26 6.44 13.77 9.71
N ILE A 27 5.24 13.82 10.29
CA ILE A 27 4.32 12.66 10.38
C ILE A 27 3.46 12.51 9.11
N LEU A 28 3.23 13.59 8.36
CA LEU A 28 2.27 13.61 7.23
C LEU A 28 2.70 12.74 6.03
N GLY A 29 4.00 12.49 5.87
CA GLY A 29 4.52 11.66 4.78
C GLY A 29 4.22 10.17 4.92
N ASN A 30 4.05 9.66 6.15
CA ASN A 30 3.88 8.22 6.39
C ASN A 30 2.40 7.77 6.35
N LEU A 31 1.42 8.67 6.31
CA LEU A 31 0.00 8.26 6.41
C LEU A 31 -0.63 7.71 5.11
N ILE A 32 0.09 7.71 3.97
CA ILE A 32 -0.50 7.40 2.67
C ILE A 32 0.17 6.19 2.01
N CYS A 33 -0.54 5.07 2.01
CA CYS A 33 -0.36 3.95 1.08
C CYS A 33 -1.00 4.29 -0.27
N HIS A 34 -0.43 3.80 -1.37
CA HIS A 34 -0.99 4.02 -2.71
C HIS A 34 -0.72 2.82 -3.63
N SER A 35 -1.79 2.11 -3.99
CA SER A 35 -1.78 1.01 -4.95
C SER A 35 -2.14 1.47 -6.39
N GLU A 36 -1.56 2.57 -6.88
CA GLU A 36 -1.76 2.95 -8.29
C GLU A 36 -0.99 1.98 -9.22
N GLY A 37 -1.74 1.11 -9.90
CA GLY A 37 -1.20 0.21 -10.92
C GLY A 37 -0.46 0.96 -12.04
N ALA A 38 0.65 0.39 -12.51
CA ALA A 38 1.54 1.04 -13.48
C ALA A 38 0.92 1.15 -14.88
N GLU A 39 0.19 2.25 -15.16
CA GLU A 39 -0.24 2.56 -16.53
C GLU A 39 0.96 2.86 -17.45
N ARG A 40 1.03 2.15 -18.58
CA ARG A 40 1.92 2.52 -19.69
C ARG A 40 1.47 3.85 -20.32
N PRO A 41 2.38 4.80 -20.59
CA PRO A 41 2.04 5.96 -21.42
C PRO A 41 1.67 5.51 -22.83
N LYS A 42 0.43 5.82 -23.26
CA LYS A 42 -0.01 5.60 -24.65
C LYS A 42 0.70 6.60 -25.57
N ASN A 43 1.24 6.07 -26.67
CA ASN A 43 2.04 6.74 -27.71
C ASN A 43 1.82 8.25 -27.90
N LEU A 44 2.91 9.01 -27.88
CA LEU A 44 3.04 10.27 -28.62
C LEU A 44 4.06 10.10 -29.74
N ALA A 45 3.76 10.68 -30.90
CA ALA A 45 4.37 10.30 -32.17
C ALA A 45 5.80 10.83 -32.38
N GLN A 46 6.48 10.19 -33.33
CA GLN A 46 7.72 10.58 -34.00
C GLN A 46 8.09 12.07 -33.91
N ASP A 47 9.27 12.35 -33.35
CA ASP A 47 10.18 13.31 -33.99
C ASP A 47 11.63 12.79 -33.94
N ARG A 48 12.44 13.25 -34.90
CA ARG A 48 13.67 12.60 -35.36
C ARG A 48 14.86 13.54 -35.20
N LEU A 49 15.49 13.56 -34.02
CA LEU A 49 16.64 14.43 -33.75
C LEU A 49 17.85 13.70 -33.13
N ARG A 50 18.78 13.36 -34.04
CA ARG A 50 20.25 13.38 -33.95
C ARG A 50 20.95 12.96 -32.66
N GLU A 51 21.78 11.94 -32.81
CA GLU A 51 22.97 11.66 -32.00
C GLU A 51 23.95 12.85 -31.96
N GLU A 52 24.57 13.08 -30.80
CA GLU A 52 25.95 13.55 -30.64
C GLU A 52 26.51 12.91 -29.33
N PRO A 53 27.78 12.49 -29.26
CA PRO A 53 28.30 11.65 -28.18
C PRO A 53 28.79 12.46 -26.96
N PHE A 54 28.52 11.97 -25.75
CA PHE A 54 29.03 12.60 -24.53
C PHE A 54 30.48 12.19 -24.22
N VAL A 55 31.31 13.19 -23.91
CA VAL A 55 32.77 13.06 -23.79
C VAL A 55 33.19 12.67 -22.36
N MET A 56 34.13 11.73 -22.23
CA MET A 56 34.83 11.44 -20.97
C MET A 56 35.50 12.69 -20.39
N LEU A 57 35.22 13.00 -19.13
CA LEU A 57 36.00 13.96 -18.35
C LEU A 57 36.89 13.22 -17.34
N ARG A 58 38.16 13.07 -17.73
CA ARG A 58 39.26 12.67 -16.85
C ARG A 58 39.57 13.80 -15.87
N ALA A 59 39.74 13.46 -14.59
CA ALA A 59 40.52 14.23 -13.63
C ALA A 59 41.59 13.30 -13.02
N ALA A 60 42.79 13.82 -12.77
CA ALA A 60 43.93 13.04 -12.29
C ALA A 60 44.54 13.69 -11.03
N SER A 61 44.98 12.85 -10.08
CA SER A 61 46.22 12.93 -9.24
C SER A 61 46.66 14.27 -8.62
N GLU A 62 47.33 14.39 -7.46
CA GLU A 62 48.15 13.51 -6.59
C GLU A 62 47.77 13.82 -5.09
N ASP A 63 48.30 13.27 -3.99
CA ASP A 63 49.38 12.30 -3.69
C ASP A 63 49.00 11.47 -2.40
N PRO A 64 49.84 10.91 -1.48
CA PRO A 64 49.54 9.56 -0.94
C PRO A 64 49.67 9.35 0.60
N SER A 65 49.61 8.06 0.98
CA SER A 65 50.05 7.44 2.26
C SER A 65 49.13 7.56 3.50
N LEU A 66 48.54 6.43 3.89
CA LEU A 66 49.04 5.64 5.03
C LEU A 66 48.46 4.22 5.00
N ASP A 67 49.22 3.28 5.57
CA ASP A 67 49.05 1.83 5.44
C ASP A 67 48.40 1.25 6.70
N SER A 68 47.37 0.40 6.56
CA SER A 68 47.23 -0.80 7.39
C SER A 68 46.10 -1.73 6.93
N SER A 69 46.44 -3.01 6.87
CA SER A 69 45.62 -4.17 6.53
C SER A 69 44.32 -4.35 7.32
N SER A 70 43.23 -4.70 6.63
CA SER A 70 42.30 -5.74 7.11
C SER A 70 41.63 -6.48 5.93
N SER A 71 41.32 -7.77 6.17
CA SER A 71 40.96 -8.80 5.19
C SER A 71 39.91 -8.44 4.12
N LEU A 72 40.28 -8.67 2.85
CA LEU A 72 39.33 -9.01 1.80
C LEU A 72 38.55 -10.27 2.21
N ARG A 73 37.21 -10.18 2.23
CA ARG A 73 36.32 -11.35 2.13
C ARG A 73 35.40 -11.14 0.94
N SER A 74 35.44 -12.12 0.05
CA SER A 74 34.64 -12.23 -1.18
C SER A 74 33.19 -11.83 -0.94
N GLU A 75 32.70 -10.89 -1.74
CA GLU A 75 31.30 -10.90 -2.14
C GLU A 75 31.06 -12.22 -2.91
N SER A 76 29.94 -12.87 -2.62
CA SER A 76 29.55 -14.12 -3.27
C SER A 76 28.19 -13.92 -3.91
N GLU A 77 28.18 -13.25 -5.07
CA GLU A 77 26.99 -13.20 -5.92
C GLU A 77 26.61 -14.63 -6.35
N LEU A 78 25.32 -14.94 -6.25
CA LEU A 78 24.79 -16.29 -6.35
C LEU A 78 24.64 -16.72 -7.82
N ARG A 79 25.76 -16.95 -8.52
CA ARG A 79 25.73 -17.49 -9.89
C ARG A 79 25.19 -18.92 -9.92
N LEU A 80 23.92 -19.10 -10.28
CA LEU A 80 23.42 -20.40 -10.75
C LEU A 80 24.15 -20.75 -12.06
N ARG A 81 24.76 -21.93 -12.08
CA ARG A 81 25.39 -22.51 -13.27
C ARG A 81 24.71 -23.83 -13.61
N VAL A 82 24.07 -23.87 -14.77
CA VAL A 82 23.56 -25.12 -15.36
C VAL A 82 24.49 -25.51 -16.50
N THR A 83 25.33 -26.52 -16.28
CA THR A 83 26.12 -27.15 -17.34
C THR A 83 25.39 -28.40 -17.82
N ASP A 84 24.69 -28.33 -18.95
CA ASP A 84 24.05 -29.50 -19.55
C ASP A 84 24.65 -29.81 -20.93
N LYS A 85 25.08 -31.07 -21.10
CA LYS A 85 25.83 -31.52 -22.29
C LYS A 85 24.98 -32.47 -23.14
N GLN A 86 23.85 -31.97 -23.63
CA GLN A 86 22.91 -32.71 -24.46
C GLN A 86 23.44 -32.94 -25.88
N ALA A 87 24.15 -34.06 -26.05
CA ALA A 87 24.94 -34.40 -27.23
C ALA A 87 24.15 -34.82 -28.50
N ASP A 88 22.83 -34.63 -28.55
CA ASP A 88 21.97 -35.13 -29.64
C ASP A 88 21.69 -34.08 -30.74
N SER A 89 22.09 -32.82 -30.53
CA SER A 89 21.82 -31.69 -31.44
C SER A 89 23.04 -31.11 -32.16
N GLY A 90 24.26 -31.56 -31.86
CA GLY A 90 25.50 -30.94 -32.35
C GLY A 90 25.85 -29.58 -31.72
N ILE A 91 24.92 -28.97 -30.97
CA ILE A 91 25.11 -27.75 -30.18
C ILE A 91 25.36 -28.14 -28.72
N ALA A 92 26.31 -27.50 -28.04
CA ALA A 92 26.59 -27.68 -26.63
C ALA A 92 26.57 -26.33 -25.89
N VAL A 93 25.93 -26.29 -24.71
CA VAL A 93 25.91 -25.13 -23.82
C VAL A 93 27.05 -25.26 -22.80
N LEU A 94 27.84 -24.20 -22.67
CA LEU A 94 29.02 -24.12 -21.80
C LEU A 94 28.70 -23.38 -20.48
N ASP A 95 27.92 -22.30 -20.58
CA ASP A 95 27.35 -21.57 -19.43
C ASP A 95 25.94 -21.07 -19.79
N SER A 96 25.02 -21.15 -18.84
CA SER A 96 23.73 -20.49 -18.88
C SER A 96 23.49 -19.96 -17.47
N SER A 97 23.58 -18.65 -17.31
CA SER A 97 23.56 -17.97 -16.01
C SER A 97 22.76 -16.68 -16.06
N VAL A 98 22.41 -16.17 -14.89
CA VAL A 98 21.71 -14.89 -14.73
C VAL A 98 22.26 -14.15 -13.52
N GLU A 99 22.48 -12.85 -13.69
CA GLU A 99 22.92 -11.93 -12.65
C GLU A 99 21.79 -10.94 -12.33
N VAL A 100 21.49 -10.77 -11.05
CA VAL A 100 20.38 -9.92 -10.56
C VAL A 100 20.98 -8.64 -9.99
N HIS A 101 20.75 -7.51 -10.67
CA HIS A 101 21.13 -6.19 -10.21
C HIS A 101 19.87 -5.46 -9.70
N PHE A 102 19.37 -5.86 -8.55
CA PHE A 102 18.18 -5.27 -7.94
C PHE A 102 18.40 -3.78 -7.58
N PRO A 103 17.44 -2.87 -7.84
CA PRO A 103 16.16 -3.05 -8.52
C PRO A 103 16.21 -2.77 -10.04
N ILE A 104 17.39 -2.59 -10.64
CA ILE A 104 17.57 -1.97 -11.97
C ILE A 104 17.59 -2.93 -13.16
N ALA A 105 18.07 -4.18 -13.02
CA ALA A 105 18.21 -5.10 -14.14
C ALA A 105 18.32 -6.59 -13.75
N LEU A 106 18.00 -7.46 -14.71
CA LEU A 106 18.55 -8.82 -14.78
C LEU A 106 19.42 -8.94 -16.03
N VAL A 107 20.55 -9.64 -15.95
CA VAL A 107 21.45 -9.91 -17.08
C VAL A 107 21.50 -11.42 -17.29
N PHE A 108 20.92 -11.90 -18.39
CA PHE A 108 20.92 -13.31 -18.76
C PHE A 108 22.08 -13.56 -19.73
N THR A 109 22.97 -14.49 -19.40
CA THR A 109 24.17 -14.81 -20.19
C THR A 109 24.09 -16.24 -20.69
N ILE A 110 24.48 -16.44 -21.95
CA ILE A 110 24.61 -17.76 -22.58
C ILE A 110 25.97 -17.86 -23.26
N GLU A 111 26.65 -18.98 -23.02
CA GLU A 111 27.81 -19.42 -23.79
C GLU A 111 27.52 -20.78 -24.42
N ALA A 112 27.69 -20.89 -25.74
CA ALA A 112 27.45 -22.12 -26.48
C ALA A 112 28.43 -22.33 -27.65
N GLU A 113 28.62 -23.58 -28.05
CA GLU A 113 29.45 -24.00 -29.19
C GLU A 113 28.72 -25.00 -30.11
N SER A 114 29.04 -25.00 -31.41
CA SER A 114 28.56 -25.95 -32.43
C SER A 114 29.65 -26.19 -33.50
N GLU A 115 29.51 -27.27 -34.27
CA GLU A 115 30.34 -27.55 -35.45
C GLU A 115 30.12 -26.54 -36.60
N THR A 116 28.98 -25.84 -36.61
CA THR A 116 28.69 -24.75 -37.56
C THR A 116 28.36 -23.45 -36.82
N ASP A 117 28.36 -22.32 -37.53
CA ASP A 117 28.10 -21.03 -36.89
C ASP A 117 26.72 -21.02 -36.20
N ILE A 118 26.70 -20.67 -34.92
CA ILE A 118 25.46 -20.34 -34.21
C ILE A 118 24.95 -19.03 -34.83
N VAL A 119 23.68 -19.03 -35.27
CA VAL A 119 23.05 -17.91 -35.99
C VAL A 119 21.86 -17.31 -35.24
N ASP A 120 21.35 -18.01 -34.24
CA ASP A 120 20.22 -17.61 -33.41
C ASP A 120 20.44 -18.15 -31.99
N ALA A 121 20.27 -17.29 -31.00
CA ALA A 121 20.28 -17.62 -29.58
C ALA A 121 19.40 -16.60 -28.86
N HIS A 122 18.15 -16.96 -28.55
CA HIS A 122 17.20 -16.09 -27.88
C HIS A 122 16.67 -16.69 -26.59
N LEU A 123 16.51 -15.81 -25.60
CA LEU A 123 15.96 -16.11 -24.30
C LEU A 123 14.43 -16.18 -24.41
N HIS A 124 13.84 -17.17 -23.79
CA HIS A 124 12.42 -17.24 -23.44
C HIS A 124 12.28 -17.02 -21.94
N TYR A 125 11.28 -16.26 -21.51
CA TYR A 125 10.99 -16.10 -20.08
C TYR A 125 9.50 -15.97 -19.80
N GLN A 126 9.11 -16.41 -18.60
CA GLN A 126 7.78 -16.32 -18.02
C GLN A 126 7.90 -15.75 -16.60
N VAL A 127 7.08 -14.76 -16.28
CA VAL A 127 7.01 -14.15 -14.95
C VAL A 127 5.89 -14.80 -14.16
N ASP A 128 6.17 -15.25 -12.95
CA ASP A 128 5.16 -15.83 -12.06
C ASP A 128 4.25 -14.75 -11.45
N LYS A 129 3.30 -14.28 -12.25
CA LYS A 129 2.24 -13.35 -11.85
C LYS A 129 0.88 -13.83 -12.34
N MET A 130 -0.19 -13.24 -11.81
CA MET A 130 -1.54 -13.43 -12.31
C MET A 130 -1.62 -13.00 -13.77
N ASN A 131 -2.08 -13.89 -14.64
CA ASN A 131 -2.26 -13.64 -16.07
C ASN A 131 -3.52 -14.37 -16.56
N TYR A 132 -4.22 -13.79 -17.54
CA TYR A 132 -5.39 -14.42 -18.16
C TYR A 132 -5.05 -15.55 -19.14
N ALA A 133 -3.78 -15.66 -19.53
CA ALA A 133 -3.23 -16.68 -20.41
C ALA A 133 -1.74 -16.89 -20.09
N LEU A 134 -1.17 -18.01 -20.53
CA LEU A 134 0.26 -18.25 -20.43
C LEU A 134 1.00 -17.31 -21.40
N VAL A 135 1.81 -16.39 -20.87
CA VAL A 135 2.59 -15.42 -21.65
C VAL A 135 4.07 -15.76 -21.57
N THR A 136 4.61 -16.35 -22.63
CA THR A 136 6.07 -16.41 -22.86
C THR A 136 6.50 -15.12 -23.55
N SER A 137 7.52 -14.47 -23.01
CA SER A 137 8.19 -13.32 -23.61
C SER A 137 9.58 -13.73 -24.12
N GLU A 138 10.12 -12.99 -25.09
CA GLU A 138 11.40 -13.31 -25.72
C GLU A 138 12.42 -12.17 -25.61
N GLY A 139 13.66 -12.51 -25.26
CA GLY A 139 14.82 -11.62 -25.23
C GLY A 139 15.80 -11.97 -26.34
N TRP A 140 16.10 -11.02 -27.20
CA TRP A 140 16.94 -11.19 -28.39
C TRP A 140 18.27 -10.45 -28.19
N PRO A 141 19.36 -11.14 -27.78
CA PRO A 141 20.69 -10.54 -27.67
C PRO A 141 21.36 -10.39 -29.05
N ASP A 142 22.18 -9.35 -29.19
CA ASP A 142 23.00 -9.13 -30.39
C ASP A 142 24.32 -9.89 -30.31
N PHE A 143 24.68 -10.63 -31.37
CA PHE A 143 26.00 -11.25 -31.52
C PHE A 143 26.34 -11.47 -33.01
N ALA A 144 27.63 -11.69 -33.30
CA ALA A 144 28.08 -12.08 -34.64
C ALA A 144 28.09 -13.62 -34.75
N PRO A 145 27.55 -14.22 -35.83
CA PRO A 145 27.57 -15.67 -35.99
C PRO A 145 28.98 -16.27 -35.95
N ALA A 146 29.14 -17.33 -35.17
CA ALA A 146 30.40 -18.03 -34.96
C ALA A 146 30.15 -19.44 -34.40
N THR A 147 31.11 -20.35 -34.57
CA THR A 147 31.07 -21.71 -33.99
C THR A 147 31.10 -21.75 -32.46
N ARG A 148 31.45 -20.64 -31.80
CA ARG A 148 31.30 -20.43 -30.36
C ARG A 148 30.85 -18.98 -30.11
N VAL A 149 29.79 -18.82 -29.34
CA VAL A 149 29.16 -17.54 -29.01
C VAL A 149 29.06 -17.41 -27.50
N GLU A 150 29.49 -16.27 -26.99
CA GLU A 150 29.19 -15.76 -25.65
C GLU A 150 28.39 -14.47 -25.86
N THR A 151 27.18 -14.39 -25.32
CA THR A 151 26.34 -13.19 -25.43
C THR A 151 25.40 -13.06 -24.23
N SER A 152 24.83 -11.87 -24.04
CA SER A 152 23.90 -11.60 -22.95
C SER A 152 22.75 -10.67 -23.35
N TRP A 153 21.61 -10.87 -22.70
CA TRP A 153 20.43 -10.02 -22.83
C TRP A 153 20.12 -9.34 -21.49
N VAL A 154 20.01 -8.01 -21.52
CA VAL A 154 19.77 -7.19 -20.33
C VAL A 154 18.30 -6.79 -20.24
N TRP A 155 17.60 -7.28 -19.23
CA TRP A 155 16.26 -6.83 -18.91
C TRP A 155 16.31 -5.58 -18.04
N ASP A 156 16.15 -4.42 -18.68
CA ASP A 156 16.14 -3.10 -18.04
C ASP A 156 14.81 -2.84 -17.30
N MET A 157 14.83 -2.89 -15.97
CA MET A 157 13.64 -2.73 -15.12
C MET A 157 13.02 -1.32 -15.21
N ARG A 158 13.76 -0.32 -15.70
CA ARG A 158 13.24 1.03 -15.99
C ARG A 158 12.21 1.06 -17.12
N LYS A 159 12.02 -0.05 -17.83
CA LYS A 159 11.02 -0.25 -18.87
C LYS A 159 9.92 -1.24 -18.46
N SER A 160 10.13 -1.97 -17.36
CA SER A 160 9.28 -3.09 -16.91
C SER A 160 9.70 -3.48 -15.48
N SER A 161 9.13 -2.83 -14.46
CA SER A 161 9.50 -3.09 -13.05
C SER A 161 8.97 -4.44 -12.57
N LEU A 162 9.74 -5.11 -11.71
CA LEU A 162 9.34 -6.30 -10.95
C LEU A 162 9.41 -5.99 -9.44
N PRO A 163 8.52 -6.57 -8.61
CA PRO A 163 8.64 -6.47 -7.15
C PRO A 163 9.77 -7.34 -6.58
N PRO A 164 10.19 -7.10 -5.33
CA PRO A 164 11.10 -8.00 -4.62
C PRO A 164 10.55 -9.44 -4.59
N GLY A 165 11.43 -10.40 -4.86
CA GLY A 165 11.11 -11.82 -4.92
C GLY A 165 10.23 -12.24 -6.11
N ALA A 166 10.04 -11.41 -7.14
CA ALA A 166 9.36 -11.87 -8.35
C ALA A 166 10.11 -13.08 -8.95
N ALA A 167 9.42 -14.21 -9.13
CA ALA A 167 10.01 -15.41 -9.72
C ALA A 167 9.88 -15.36 -11.25
N ILE A 168 10.95 -15.73 -11.94
CA ILE A 168 11.04 -15.78 -13.40
C ILE A 168 11.58 -17.15 -13.81
N SER A 169 10.78 -17.88 -14.59
CA SER A 169 11.22 -19.09 -15.28
C SER A 169 11.78 -18.71 -16.65
N TYR A 170 12.97 -19.19 -17.02
CA TYR A 170 13.64 -18.84 -18.27
C TYR A 170 14.35 -20.03 -18.92
N TRP A 171 14.50 -20.00 -20.24
CA TRP A 171 15.26 -20.97 -21.03
C TRP A 171 15.75 -20.35 -22.33
N TRP A 172 16.72 -20.96 -22.99
CA TRP A 172 17.27 -20.49 -24.26
C TRP A 172 16.84 -21.41 -25.42
N THR A 173 16.52 -20.81 -26.56
CA THR A 173 16.52 -21.50 -27.86
C THR A 173 17.78 -21.11 -28.63
N ILE A 174 18.53 -22.10 -29.12
CA ILE A 174 19.76 -21.90 -29.90
C ILE A 174 19.62 -22.64 -31.23
N ARG A 175 20.10 -22.03 -32.32
CA ARG A 175 20.17 -22.65 -33.65
C ARG A 175 21.49 -22.33 -34.36
N ASP A 176 21.94 -23.30 -35.15
CA ASP A 176 23.13 -23.16 -35.99
C ASP A 176 22.80 -23.08 -37.49
N ALA A 177 23.81 -22.79 -38.30
CA ALA A 177 23.70 -22.66 -39.75
C ALA A 177 23.38 -24.00 -40.47
N ALA A 178 23.61 -25.15 -39.82
CA ALA A 178 23.16 -26.46 -40.31
C ALA A 178 21.65 -26.69 -40.09
N GLY A 179 21.00 -25.85 -39.29
CA GLY A 179 19.58 -25.94 -38.97
C GLY A 179 19.28 -26.82 -37.74
N ASN A 180 20.31 -27.20 -36.98
CA ASN A 180 20.11 -27.85 -35.69
C ASN A 180 19.44 -26.87 -34.72
N LYS A 181 18.70 -27.41 -33.74
CA LYS A 181 18.07 -26.64 -32.68
C LYS A 181 18.33 -27.31 -31.34
N LEU A 182 18.70 -26.52 -30.35
CA LEU A 182 18.72 -26.90 -28.94
C LEU A 182 17.78 -25.97 -28.15
N GLU A 183 17.06 -26.52 -27.18
CA GLU A 183 16.38 -25.76 -26.15
C GLU A 183 16.97 -26.17 -24.80
N THR A 184 17.35 -25.21 -23.96
CA THR A 184 17.81 -25.55 -22.60
C THR A 184 16.62 -25.97 -21.73
N PRO A 185 16.83 -26.79 -20.68
CA PRO A 185 15.84 -26.94 -19.62
C PRO A 185 15.48 -25.58 -19.01
N PRO A 186 14.21 -25.36 -18.62
CA PRO A 186 13.84 -24.17 -17.83
C PRO A 186 14.59 -24.11 -16.50
N ALA A 187 15.14 -22.94 -16.21
CA ALA A 187 15.73 -22.56 -14.95
C ALA A 187 14.87 -21.46 -14.29
N GLU A 188 15.02 -21.27 -12.98
CA GLU A 188 14.28 -20.27 -12.21
C GLU A 188 15.25 -19.26 -11.58
N VAL A 189 14.85 -17.99 -11.52
CA VAL A 189 15.54 -16.91 -10.81
C VAL A 189 14.53 -16.04 -10.08
N HIS A 190 14.90 -15.54 -8.90
CA HIS A 190 14.09 -14.63 -8.10
C HIS A 190 14.72 -13.23 -8.13
N PHE A 191 13.87 -12.21 -8.30
CA PHE A 191 14.30 -10.81 -8.31
C PHE A 191 14.43 -10.27 -6.87
N ASP A 192 15.36 -10.84 -6.12
CA ASP A 192 15.53 -10.58 -4.69
C ASP A 192 16.34 -9.30 -4.39
N ASP A 193 15.95 -8.62 -3.31
CA ASP A 193 16.65 -7.44 -2.80
C ASP A 193 17.85 -7.83 -1.93
N GLY A 194 18.99 -8.08 -2.58
CA GLY A 194 20.24 -8.49 -1.91
C GLY A 194 20.90 -7.44 -1.01
N ARG A 195 20.33 -6.24 -0.84
CA ARG A 195 20.91 -5.17 -0.02
C ARG A 195 20.86 -5.44 1.49
N TYR A 196 20.01 -6.36 1.94
CA TYR A 196 19.74 -6.61 3.37
C TYR A 196 19.79 -8.10 3.72
N ASN A 197 20.08 -8.40 4.99
CA ASN A 197 20.04 -9.76 5.53
C ASN A 197 18.61 -10.09 6.01
N TRP A 198 17.75 -10.50 5.09
CA TRP A 198 16.35 -10.82 5.38
C TRP A 198 16.18 -12.03 6.29
N GLN A 199 15.36 -11.86 7.32
CA GLN A 199 14.72 -12.90 8.12
C GLN A 199 13.34 -13.21 7.53
N SER A 200 12.75 -14.36 7.88
CA SER A 200 11.43 -14.75 7.37
C SER A 200 10.57 -15.48 8.41
N LEU A 201 9.25 -15.23 8.34
CA LEU A 201 8.22 -15.81 9.19
C LEU A 201 7.05 -16.21 8.30
N ASN A 202 6.84 -17.52 8.15
CA ASN A 202 5.68 -18.07 7.45
C ASN A 202 4.56 -18.38 8.45
N LYS A 203 3.32 -18.06 8.05
CA LYS A 203 2.11 -18.38 8.80
C LYS A 203 0.94 -18.56 7.82
N SER A 204 0.50 -19.81 7.64
CA SER A 204 -0.50 -20.15 6.62
C SER A 204 -0.04 -19.68 5.22
N ASP A 205 -0.88 -19.00 4.45
CA ASP A 205 -0.56 -18.47 3.12
C ASP A 205 0.26 -17.16 3.15
N LEU A 206 0.58 -16.64 4.34
CA LEU A 206 1.37 -15.42 4.54
C LEU A 206 2.85 -15.78 4.78
N THR A 207 3.76 -15.07 4.10
CA THR A 207 5.19 -15.09 4.41
C THR A 207 5.71 -13.66 4.54
N LEU A 208 6.15 -13.30 5.74
CA LEU A 208 6.68 -11.97 6.06
C LEU A 208 8.21 -12.01 6.14
N PHE A 209 8.85 -11.07 5.45
CA PHE A 209 10.29 -10.86 5.40
C PHE A 209 10.65 -9.52 6.03
N TRP A 210 11.66 -9.46 6.89
CA TRP A 210 12.15 -8.23 7.53
C TRP A 210 13.65 -8.34 7.82
N TYR A 211 14.35 -7.22 7.96
CA TYR A 211 15.77 -7.22 8.38
C TYR A 211 16.05 -6.39 9.65
N GLU A 212 15.11 -5.55 10.09
CA GLU A 212 15.21 -4.74 11.31
C GLU A 212 13.99 -4.95 12.21
N GLY A 213 14.20 -4.95 13.53
CA GLY A 213 13.22 -5.41 14.52
C GLY A 213 13.43 -6.86 14.95
N ASP A 214 12.72 -7.28 16.00
CA ASP A 214 12.80 -8.62 16.57
C ASP A 214 11.64 -9.53 16.12
N ASP A 215 11.65 -10.80 16.55
CA ASP A 215 10.56 -11.75 16.30
C ASP A 215 9.20 -11.27 16.82
N SER A 216 9.17 -10.37 17.83
CA SER A 216 7.91 -9.84 18.37
C SER A 216 7.29 -8.83 17.42
N PHE A 217 8.10 -7.93 16.85
CA PHE A 217 7.70 -7.01 15.79
C PHE A 217 7.12 -7.76 14.57
N ALA A 218 7.83 -8.78 14.08
CA ALA A 218 7.37 -9.58 12.94
C ALA A 218 6.07 -10.37 13.24
N ARG A 219 5.92 -10.90 14.46
CA ARG A 219 4.67 -11.59 14.88
C ARG A 219 3.48 -10.63 14.96
N GLU A 220 3.64 -9.46 15.56
CA GLU A 220 2.56 -8.46 15.65
C GLU A 220 2.06 -8.01 14.27
N LEU A 221 2.95 -7.90 13.28
CA LEU A 221 2.58 -7.57 11.90
C LEU A 221 1.83 -8.72 11.20
N ILE A 222 2.35 -9.96 11.24
CA ILE A 222 1.69 -11.08 10.56
C ILE A 222 0.36 -11.48 11.25
N ASP A 223 0.25 -11.30 12.57
CA ASP A 223 -0.99 -11.51 13.32
C ASP A 223 -2.04 -10.44 12.98
N ALA A 224 -1.62 -9.21 12.66
CA ALA A 224 -2.53 -8.18 12.12
C ALA A 224 -3.03 -8.54 10.71
N CYS A 225 -2.15 -9.08 9.86
CA CYS A 225 -2.54 -9.60 8.54
C CYS A 225 -3.59 -10.71 8.63
N GLU A 226 -3.39 -11.72 9.48
CA GLU A 226 -4.37 -12.80 9.65
C GLU A 226 -5.74 -12.27 10.11
N GLN A 227 -5.76 -11.28 11.01
CA GLN A 227 -6.99 -10.62 11.42
C GLN A 227 -7.65 -9.83 10.28
N GLY A 228 -6.85 -9.19 9.41
CA GLY A 228 -7.31 -8.55 8.19
C GLY A 228 -7.90 -9.54 7.18
N LEU A 229 -7.23 -10.67 6.93
CA LEU A 229 -7.74 -11.76 6.11
C LEU A 229 -9.07 -12.29 6.65
N ALA A 230 -9.16 -12.53 7.96
CA ALA A 230 -10.36 -13.03 8.60
C ALA A 230 -11.58 -12.09 8.44
N ARG A 231 -11.35 -10.76 8.41
CA ARG A 231 -12.39 -9.75 8.15
C ARG A 231 -12.80 -9.68 6.68
N LEU A 232 -11.89 -9.90 5.74
CA LEU A 232 -12.22 -9.93 4.30
C LEU A 232 -12.89 -11.22 3.86
N LYS A 233 -12.68 -12.33 4.58
CA LYS A 233 -13.17 -13.65 4.23
C LYS A 233 -14.66 -13.71 3.79
N PRO A 234 -15.62 -13.04 4.46
CA PRO A 234 -17.03 -13.09 4.08
C PRO A 234 -17.37 -12.38 2.76
N ILE A 235 -16.48 -11.50 2.26
CA ILE A 235 -16.70 -10.71 1.04
C ILE A 235 -15.77 -11.10 -0.13
N SER A 236 -14.70 -11.87 0.11
CA SER A 236 -13.75 -12.31 -0.93
C SER A 236 -13.90 -13.77 -1.38
N HIS A 237 -14.51 -14.65 -0.57
CA HIS A 237 -14.74 -16.05 -0.97
C HIS A 237 -16.10 -16.25 -1.65
N CYS A 238 -16.09 -16.84 -2.85
CA CYS A 238 -17.29 -17.31 -3.54
C CYS A 238 -17.22 -18.83 -3.74
N GLU A 239 -18.08 -19.59 -3.06
CA GLU A 239 -18.13 -21.08 -3.16
C GLU A 239 -18.40 -21.59 -4.58
N ALA A 240 -18.92 -20.75 -5.49
CA ALA A 240 -19.16 -21.10 -6.88
C ALA A 240 -17.88 -21.10 -7.75
N HIS A 241 -16.75 -20.58 -7.25
CA HIS A 241 -15.51 -20.36 -7.99
C HIS A 241 -14.30 -20.94 -7.23
N SER A 242 -14.18 -22.28 -7.23
CA SER A 242 -12.99 -23.08 -6.81
C SER A 242 -12.25 -22.65 -5.54
N ASP A 243 -12.70 -23.19 -4.39
CA ASP A 243 -12.07 -23.42 -3.06
C ASP A 243 -11.07 -22.43 -2.40
N GLU A 244 -10.34 -21.57 -3.11
CA GLU A 244 -9.38 -20.60 -2.55
C GLU A 244 -9.61 -19.18 -3.11
N ALA A 245 -9.96 -18.21 -2.26
CA ALA A 245 -9.98 -16.78 -2.63
C ALA A 245 -8.57 -16.17 -2.76
N ILE A 246 -7.56 -16.86 -2.24
CA ILE A 246 -6.15 -16.51 -2.33
C ILE A 246 -5.51 -17.48 -3.32
N SER A 247 -5.54 -17.11 -4.60
CA SER A 247 -4.95 -17.86 -5.71
C SER A 247 -3.41 -17.84 -5.74
N LYS A 248 -2.79 -16.91 -5.02
CA LYS A 248 -1.34 -16.81 -4.84
C LYS A 248 -0.97 -16.55 -3.37
N PRO A 249 0.00 -17.28 -2.80
CA PRO A 249 0.56 -16.99 -1.48
C PRO A 249 1.00 -15.53 -1.36
N ILE A 250 0.76 -14.95 -0.20
CA ILE A 250 0.98 -13.53 0.06
C ILE A 250 2.35 -13.33 0.70
N ARG A 251 3.21 -12.56 0.04
CA ARG A 251 4.57 -12.24 0.48
C ARG A 251 4.65 -10.79 0.91
N ILE A 252 5.27 -10.52 2.04
CA ILE A 252 5.28 -9.21 2.68
C ILE A 252 6.74 -8.83 2.94
N TYR A 253 7.25 -7.79 2.31
CA TYR A 253 8.60 -7.26 2.53
C TYR A 253 8.52 -6.00 3.39
N ILE A 254 8.97 -6.13 4.63
CA ILE A 254 9.06 -5.04 5.61
C ILE A 254 10.44 -4.39 5.53
N TYR A 255 10.48 -3.22 4.92
CA TYR A 255 11.62 -2.33 4.92
C TYR A 255 11.65 -1.51 6.23
N ALA A 256 12.83 -1.22 6.77
CA ALA A 256 12.96 -0.47 8.03
C ALA A 256 12.52 1.00 7.90
N SER A 257 12.53 1.56 6.69
CA SER A 257 12.10 2.92 6.40
C SER A 257 11.46 3.05 5.02
N ALA A 258 10.72 4.15 4.81
CA ALA A 258 10.25 4.53 3.47
C ALA A 258 11.40 4.78 2.49
N GLY A 259 12.57 5.26 2.96
CA GLY A 259 13.75 5.46 2.13
C GLY A 259 14.34 4.15 1.59
N ASP A 260 14.35 3.09 2.41
CA ASP A 260 14.81 1.75 2.01
C ASP A 260 13.89 1.12 0.96
N LEU A 261 12.57 1.28 1.15
CA LEU A 261 11.52 0.90 0.19
C LEU A 261 11.67 1.68 -1.12
N GLN A 262 11.86 3.00 -1.07
CA GLN A 262 12.07 3.82 -2.27
C GLN A 262 13.34 3.39 -3.02
N GLY A 263 14.40 3.02 -2.31
CA GLY A 263 15.60 2.41 -2.89
C GLY A 263 15.38 1.03 -3.53
N ALA A 264 14.25 0.37 -3.25
CA ALA A 264 13.83 -0.90 -3.87
C ALA A 264 13.00 -0.71 -5.14
N MET A 265 12.67 0.53 -5.50
CA MET A 265 11.70 0.85 -6.55
C MET A 265 12.33 1.63 -7.70
N ILE A 266 11.74 1.50 -8.89
CA ILE A 266 12.12 2.30 -10.05
C ILE A 266 11.18 3.51 -10.18
N PHE A 267 11.75 4.70 -10.00
CA PHE A 267 11.04 5.99 -9.98
C PHE A 267 9.86 6.04 -8.97
N PRO A 268 10.07 5.72 -7.68
CA PRO A 268 9.04 5.89 -6.66
C PRO A 268 8.62 7.36 -6.54
N ARG A 269 7.40 7.61 -6.06
CA ARG A 269 7.04 8.95 -5.59
C ARG A 269 7.60 9.14 -4.19
N GLU A 270 7.99 10.37 -3.84
CA GLU A 270 8.66 10.68 -2.55
C GLU A 270 7.82 10.32 -1.32
N TRP A 271 6.50 10.16 -1.49
CA TRP A 271 5.54 9.81 -0.45
C TRP A 271 5.08 8.33 -0.47
N THR A 272 5.72 7.47 -1.27
CA THR A 272 5.40 6.03 -1.26
C THR A 272 5.90 5.40 0.05
N GLY A 273 4.96 5.18 1.00
CA GLY A 273 5.20 4.46 2.26
C GLY A 273 4.96 2.94 2.17
N GLY A 274 4.09 2.51 1.25
CA GLY A 274 3.77 1.11 0.97
C GLY A 274 3.22 0.92 -0.46
N VAL A 275 3.31 -0.30 -0.97
CA VAL A 275 2.77 -0.75 -2.27
C VAL A 275 2.34 -2.22 -2.24
N ALA A 276 1.09 -2.49 -2.61
CA ALA A 276 0.60 -3.80 -3.01
C ALA A 276 0.80 -4.08 -4.52
N PHE A 277 1.68 -5.02 -4.84
CA PHE A 277 1.86 -5.59 -6.18
C PHE A 277 0.85 -6.73 -6.39
N THR A 278 -0.40 -6.36 -6.68
CA THR A 278 -1.57 -7.26 -6.72
C THR A 278 -1.38 -8.50 -7.59
N GLU A 279 -0.88 -8.34 -8.82
CA GLU A 279 -0.61 -9.46 -9.74
C GLU A 279 0.44 -10.46 -9.21
N PHE A 280 1.29 -10.07 -8.26
CA PHE A 280 2.41 -10.88 -7.76
C PHE A 280 2.15 -11.50 -6.37
N GLY A 281 1.04 -11.13 -5.72
CA GLY A 281 0.78 -11.46 -4.32
C GLY A 281 1.82 -10.85 -3.36
N THR A 282 2.45 -9.72 -3.72
CA THR A 282 3.55 -9.14 -2.94
C THR A 282 3.17 -7.77 -2.38
N ILE A 283 3.42 -7.53 -1.09
CA ILE A 283 3.42 -6.21 -0.45
C ILE A 283 4.87 -5.81 -0.20
N ALA A 284 5.23 -4.55 -0.47
CA ALA A 284 6.47 -3.94 -0.02
C ALA A 284 6.13 -2.65 0.75
N ILE A 285 6.57 -2.54 2.00
CA ILE A 285 6.16 -1.44 2.90
C ILE A 285 7.27 -1.07 3.88
N GLY A 286 7.45 0.24 4.10
CA GLY A 286 8.41 0.78 5.06
C GLY A 286 7.80 0.90 6.46
N ILE A 287 8.11 -0.03 7.37
CA ILE A 287 7.66 0.00 8.76
C ILE A 287 8.88 -0.05 9.69
N SER A 288 9.17 1.07 10.33
CA SER A 288 10.16 1.12 11.41
C SER A 288 9.60 0.46 12.69
N PRO A 289 10.41 -0.23 13.51
CA PRO A 289 9.94 -0.91 14.73
C PRO A 289 9.23 -0.03 15.76
N ASP A 290 9.48 1.29 15.77
CA ASP A 290 8.79 2.26 16.64
C ASP A 290 7.41 2.68 16.11
N GLN A 291 7.09 2.40 14.85
CA GLN A 291 5.81 2.74 14.20
C GLN A 291 4.84 1.54 14.09
N LEU A 292 5.02 0.49 14.90
CA LEU A 292 4.28 -0.78 14.82
C LEU A 292 2.74 -0.62 14.75
N ASP A 293 2.12 0.27 15.52
CA ASP A 293 0.66 0.43 15.51
C ASP A 293 0.13 1.08 14.22
N TRP A 294 0.90 1.98 13.60
CA TRP A 294 0.62 2.46 12.25
C TRP A 294 0.87 1.35 11.22
N GLY A 295 2.01 0.66 11.35
CA GLY A 295 2.43 -0.41 10.44
C GLY A 295 1.41 -1.55 10.34
N LYS A 296 0.81 -1.96 11.46
CA LYS A 296 -0.28 -2.95 11.49
C LYS A 296 -1.50 -2.52 10.66
N LYS A 297 -1.87 -1.22 10.67
CA LYS A 297 -2.97 -0.70 9.86
C LYS A 297 -2.59 -0.63 8.39
N ALA A 298 -1.48 0.03 8.07
CA ALA A 298 -1.00 0.22 6.71
C ALA A 298 -0.76 -1.13 6.00
N LEU A 299 -0.25 -2.14 6.71
CA LEU A 299 -0.09 -3.48 6.16
C LEU A 299 -1.44 -4.19 5.88
N VAL A 300 -2.46 -3.97 6.73
CA VAL A 300 -3.82 -4.47 6.51
C VAL A 300 -4.52 -3.75 5.34
N HIS A 301 -4.23 -2.47 5.12
CA HIS A 301 -4.67 -1.70 3.95
C HIS A 301 -4.14 -2.35 2.66
N GLU A 302 -2.82 -2.49 2.52
CA GLU A 302 -2.18 -3.10 1.35
C GLU A 302 -2.60 -4.57 1.12
N LEU A 303 -2.78 -5.33 2.20
CA LEU A 303 -3.33 -6.69 2.18
C LEU A 303 -4.74 -6.73 1.58
N THR A 304 -5.53 -5.69 1.79
CA THR A 304 -6.89 -5.63 1.25
C THR A 304 -6.89 -5.49 -0.26
N HIS A 305 -6.01 -4.66 -0.83
CA HIS A 305 -5.83 -4.60 -2.29
C HIS A 305 -5.43 -5.97 -2.86
N LEU A 306 -4.47 -6.67 -2.24
CA LEU A 306 -4.09 -8.01 -2.70
C LEU A 306 -5.29 -8.98 -2.73
N VAL A 307 -6.07 -9.06 -1.65
CA VAL A 307 -7.19 -10.00 -1.53
C VAL A 307 -8.35 -9.62 -2.45
N VAL A 308 -8.68 -8.33 -2.53
CA VAL A 308 -9.79 -7.84 -3.36
C VAL A 308 -9.46 -8.01 -4.85
N HIS A 309 -8.27 -7.63 -5.30
CA HIS A 309 -7.85 -7.82 -6.70
C HIS A 309 -7.74 -9.31 -7.07
N GLN A 310 -7.30 -10.19 -6.16
CA GLN A 310 -7.36 -11.63 -6.41
C GLN A 310 -8.79 -12.14 -6.54
N ALA A 311 -9.70 -11.69 -5.67
CA ALA A 311 -11.12 -12.07 -5.72
C ALA A 311 -11.81 -11.60 -7.00
N THR A 312 -11.52 -10.38 -7.47
CA THR A 312 -12.14 -9.77 -8.66
C THR A 312 -11.37 -9.98 -9.97
N PHE A 313 -10.22 -10.66 -9.96
CA PHE A 313 -9.35 -10.83 -11.14
C PHE A 313 -10.11 -11.38 -12.36
N SER A 314 -10.19 -10.55 -13.40
CA SER A 314 -10.97 -10.81 -14.62
C SER A 314 -10.52 -9.90 -15.77
N PRO A 315 -10.50 -10.40 -17.03
CA PRO A 315 -10.17 -9.56 -18.19
C PRO A 315 -11.33 -8.66 -18.65
N TYR A 316 -12.49 -8.70 -17.97
CA TYR A 316 -13.73 -8.06 -18.44
C TYR A 316 -14.26 -6.94 -17.54
N GLY A 317 -13.74 -6.79 -16.32
CA GLY A 317 -14.25 -5.83 -15.35
C GLY A 317 -13.15 -5.11 -14.59
N GLU A 318 -13.48 -3.91 -14.11
CA GLU A 318 -12.61 -3.06 -13.29
C GLU A 318 -13.36 -2.72 -11.99
N LEU A 319 -12.61 -2.57 -10.89
CA LEU A 319 -13.17 -2.15 -9.61
C LEU A 319 -13.16 -0.62 -9.52
N PRO A 320 -14.25 0.06 -9.13
CA PRO A 320 -14.22 1.51 -8.97
C PRO A 320 -13.33 1.90 -7.78
N THR A 321 -12.49 2.93 -7.94
CA THR A 321 -11.47 3.32 -6.95
C THR A 321 -12.01 3.50 -5.53
N TRP A 322 -13.19 4.10 -5.35
CA TRP A 322 -13.82 4.25 -4.03
C TRP A 322 -14.12 2.92 -3.32
N LEU A 323 -14.33 1.83 -4.05
CA LEU A 323 -14.64 0.53 -3.46
C LEU A 323 -13.36 -0.19 -3.04
N ASP A 324 -12.32 -0.13 -3.86
CA ASP A 324 -10.99 -0.66 -3.54
C ASP A 324 -10.42 0.01 -2.28
N GLU A 325 -10.28 1.34 -2.35
CA GLU A 325 -9.77 2.18 -1.27
C GLU A 325 -10.70 2.18 -0.05
N GLY A 326 -12.02 2.14 -0.28
CA GLY A 326 -13.00 2.08 0.80
C GLY A 326 -12.97 0.76 1.57
N LEU A 327 -12.72 -0.36 0.90
CA LEU A 327 -12.55 -1.67 1.54
C LEU A 327 -11.24 -1.72 2.32
N ALA A 328 -10.14 -1.20 1.76
CA ALA A 328 -8.86 -1.11 2.45
C ALA A 328 -8.95 -0.28 3.74
N MET A 329 -9.44 0.96 3.63
CA MET A 329 -9.69 1.85 4.76
C MET A 329 -10.66 1.24 5.79
N TYR A 330 -11.70 0.52 5.36
CA TYR A 330 -12.64 -0.14 6.28
C TYR A 330 -11.99 -1.32 7.02
N ASN A 331 -11.09 -2.05 6.36
CA ASN A 331 -10.41 -3.19 6.96
C ASN A 331 -9.34 -2.78 8.00
N GLU A 332 -8.80 -1.56 7.93
CA GLU A 332 -7.94 -0.99 8.99
C GLU A 332 -8.64 -0.91 10.36
N GLY A 333 -9.97 -0.79 10.39
CA GLY A 333 -10.78 -0.68 11.60
C GLY A 333 -11.55 0.64 11.67
N GLU A 334 -11.51 1.33 12.81
CA GLU A 334 -12.16 2.64 12.92
C GLU A 334 -11.42 3.72 12.12
N LEU A 335 -12.17 4.46 11.28
CA LEU A 335 -11.67 5.63 10.55
C LEU A 335 -10.97 6.62 11.49
N ASP A 336 -9.73 6.98 11.17
CA ASP A 336 -8.91 7.88 11.97
C ASP A 336 -9.63 9.24 12.24
N PRO A 337 -9.49 9.82 13.46
CA PRO A 337 -10.04 11.13 13.77
C PRO A 337 -9.69 12.24 12.75
N TYR A 338 -8.54 12.17 12.09
CA TYR A 338 -8.13 13.11 11.05
C TYR A 338 -9.05 13.02 9.81
N PHE A 339 -9.16 11.83 9.19
CA PHE A 339 -10.10 11.59 8.08
C PHE A 339 -11.55 11.91 8.45
N ARG A 340 -11.95 11.57 9.68
CA ARG A 340 -13.27 11.87 10.24
C ARG A 340 -13.55 13.38 10.32
N ALA A 341 -12.53 14.20 10.60
CA ALA A 341 -12.65 15.65 10.60
C ALA A 341 -12.82 16.22 9.18
N TYR A 342 -12.04 15.75 8.20
CA TYR A 342 -12.19 16.15 6.78
C TYR A 342 -13.60 15.82 6.25
N LEU A 343 -14.09 14.60 6.52
CA LEU A 343 -15.45 14.19 6.13
C LEU A 343 -16.51 15.07 6.80
N GLY A 344 -16.40 15.32 8.11
CA GLY A 344 -17.32 16.18 8.85
C GLY A 344 -17.36 17.62 8.32
N GLN A 345 -16.19 18.19 8.00
CA GLN A 345 -16.09 19.50 7.37
C GLN A 345 -16.77 19.52 6.00
N ALA A 346 -16.45 18.55 5.12
CA ALA A 346 -17.04 18.46 3.78
C ALA A 346 -18.56 18.25 3.79
N ILE A 347 -19.10 17.51 4.77
CA ILE A 347 -20.55 17.41 5.02
C ILE A 347 -21.11 18.80 5.35
N SER A 348 -20.53 19.50 6.33
CA SER A 348 -21.04 20.79 6.82
C SER A 348 -20.95 21.93 5.79
N GLU A 349 -19.96 21.89 4.90
CA GLU A 349 -19.76 22.89 3.84
C GLU A 349 -20.46 22.51 2.51
N GLY A 350 -21.06 21.31 2.41
CA GLY A 350 -21.68 20.83 1.19
C GLY A 350 -20.69 20.52 0.06
N LYS A 351 -19.45 20.15 0.40
CA LYS A 351 -18.31 19.95 -0.52
C LYS A 351 -17.98 18.48 -0.83
N LEU A 352 -18.82 17.53 -0.40
CA LEU A 352 -18.64 16.11 -0.67
C LEU A 352 -18.56 15.80 -2.17
N ILE A 353 -17.49 15.11 -2.57
CA ILE A 353 -17.24 14.59 -3.91
C ILE A 353 -18.37 13.61 -4.29
N SER A 354 -18.84 13.61 -5.54
CA SER A 354 -19.86 12.64 -5.98
C SER A 354 -19.29 11.23 -6.08
N VAL A 355 -20.07 10.20 -5.73
CA VAL A 355 -19.60 8.79 -5.82
C VAL A 355 -19.11 8.46 -7.23
N ARG A 356 -19.80 8.95 -8.27
CA ARG A 356 -19.40 8.81 -9.68
C ARG A 356 -18.00 9.41 -9.97
N SER A 357 -17.60 10.47 -9.28
CA SER A 357 -16.24 11.05 -9.39
C SER A 357 -15.20 10.24 -8.61
N LEU A 358 -15.59 9.60 -7.51
CA LEU A 358 -14.72 8.71 -6.73
C LEU A 358 -14.48 7.35 -7.41
N CYS A 359 -15.12 7.05 -8.55
CA CYS A 359 -14.75 5.93 -9.41
C CYS A 359 -13.48 6.19 -10.25
N SER A 360 -12.91 7.40 -10.20
CA SER A 360 -11.68 7.80 -10.91
C SER A 360 -10.49 7.88 -9.94
N PRO A 361 -9.24 7.85 -10.45
CA PRO A 361 -8.04 8.05 -9.63
C PRO A 361 -8.14 9.29 -8.74
N PHE A 362 -7.68 9.15 -7.49
CA PHE A 362 -7.79 10.21 -6.50
C PHE A 362 -6.86 11.40 -6.81
N SER A 363 -7.21 12.56 -6.29
CA SER A 363 -6.45 13.79 -6.54
C SER A 363 -5.08 13.73 -5.85
N ALA A 364 -4.02 14.10 -6.57
CA ALA A 364 -2.69 14.29 -5.98
C ALA A 364 -2.61 15.51 -5.01
N GLU A 365 -3.68 16.29 -4.86
CA GLU A 365 -3.80 17.35 -3.86
C GLU A 365 -4.20 16.73 -2.50
N PRO A 366 -3.36 16.80 -1.45
CA PRO A 366 -3.56 16.01 -0.23
C PRO A 366 -4.94 16.15 0.44
N GLU A 367 -5.47 17.37 0.57
CA GLU A 367 -6.79 17.59 1.19
C GLU A 367 -7.93 16.88 0.44
N LYS A 368 -7.82 16.80 -0.90
CA LYS A 368 -8.79 16.08 -1.74
C LYS A 368 -8.57 14.58 -1.66
N ALA A 369 -7.33 14.10 -1.62
CA ALA A 369 -7.02 12.70 -1.36
C ALA A 369 -7.65 12.24 -0.03
N TYR A 370 -7.37 12.96 1.07
CA TYR A 370 -7.92 12.63 2.39
C TYR A 370 -9.45 12.59 2.40
N LEU A 371 -10.10 13.53 1.71
CA LEU A 371 -11.55 13.50 1.56
C LEU A 371 -12.03 12.29 0.74
N SER A 372 -11.36 11.93 -0.35
CA SER A 372 -11.67 10.73 -1.14
C SER A 372 -11.58 9.45 -0.30
N TYR A 373 -10.50 9.25 0.46
CA TYR A 373 -10.34 8.11 1.38
C TYR A 373 -11.45 8.06 2.44
N ALA A 374 -11.73 9.20 3.09
CA ALA A 374 -12.76 9.28 4.13
C ALA A 374 -14.18 9.04 3.61
N GLN A 375 -14.50 9.54 2.40
CA GLN A 375 -15.77 9.26 1.73
C GLN A 375 -15.89 7.78 1.31
N SER A 376 -14.80 7.20 0.80
CA SER A 376 -14.74 5.81 0.36
C SER A 376 -14.97 4.83 1.52
N TYR A 377 -14.31 5.06 2.67
CA TYR A 377 -14.62 4.37 3.93
C TYR A 377 -16.12 4.48 4.27
N SER A 378 -16.68 5.69 4.22
CA SER A 378 -18.06 5.94 4.63
C SER A 378 -19.09 5.28 3.68
N LEU A 379 -18.78 5.17 2.40
CA LEU A 379 -19.60 4.45 1.40
C LEU A 379 -19.59 2.94 1.66
N VAL A 380 -18.42 2.36 1.91
CA VAL A 380 -18.28 0.94 2.23
C VAL A 380 -18.94 0.61 3.58
N GLU A 381 -18.73 1.43 4.61
CA GLU A 381 -19.41 1.30 5.90
C GLU A 381 -20.94 1.39 5.74
N TYR A 382 -21.44 2.34 4.93
CA TYR A 382 -22.86 2.46 4.61
C TYR A 382 -23.41 1.21 3.93
N LEU A 383 -22.72 0.68 2.91
CA LEU A 383 -23.15 -0.52 2.21
C LEU A 383 -23.17 -1.75 3.14
N LEU A 384 -22.09 -1.98 3.88
CA LEU A 384 -21.98 -3.12 4.79
C LEU A 384 -23.00 -3.04 5.94
N ARG A 385 -23.20 -1.87 6.57
CA ARG A 385 -24.16 -1.73 7.68
C ARG A 385 -25.63 -1.83 7.26
N ASN A 386 -26.00 -1.32 6.08
CA ASN A 386 -27.40 -1.29 5.65
C ASN A 386 -27.81 -2.53 4.83
N TYR A 387 -26.85 -3.22 4.20
CA TYR A 387 -27.13 -4.30 3.24
C TYR A 387 -26.38 -5.62 3.52
N GLY A 388 -25.34 -5.61 4.35
CA GLY A 388 -24.61 -6.79 4.79
C GLY A 388 -23.56 -7.30 3.80
N GLU A 389 -22.65 -8.12 4.34
CA GLU A 389 -21.49 -8.69 3.64
C GLU A 389 -21.89 -9.49 2.39
N ASN A 390 -22.96 -10.30 2.44
CA ASN A 390 -23.44 -11.08 1.29
C ASN A 390 -23.75 -10.21 0.05
N LYS A 391 -24.23 -8.97 0.22
CA LYS A 391 -24.45 -8.06 -0.92
C LYS A 391 -23.14 -7.45 -1.41
N MET A 392 -22.16 -7.22 -0.54
CA MET A 392 -20.81 -6.82 -0.96
C MET A 392 -20.10 -7.93 -1.74
N LEU A 393 -20.18 -9.19 -1.28
CA LEU A 393 -19.70 -10.36 -2.02
C LEU A 393 -20.30 -10.41 -3.42
N ASN A 394 -21.64 -10.32 -3.54
CA ASN A 394 -22.32 -10.31 -4.83
C ASN A 394 -21.86 -9.14 -5.73
N LEU A 395 -21.62 -7.95 -5.17
CA LEU A 395 -21.12 -6.80 -5.93
C LEU A 395 -19.73 -7.09 -6.53
N LEU A 396 -18.81 -7.64 -5.73
CA LEU A 396 -17.48 -8.03 -6.17
C LEU A 396 -17.51 -9.18 -7.19
N THR A 397 -18.43 -10.14 -7.04
CA THR A 397 -18.66 -11.21 -8.02
C THR A 397 -19.10 -10.64 -9.38
N LEU A 398 -20.00 -9.65 -9.41
CA LEU A 398 -20.44 -9.06 -10.69
C LEU A 398 -19.33 -8.25 -11.37
N PHE A 399 -18.49 -7.54 -10.61
CA PHE A 399 -17.31 -6.90 -11.19
C PHE A 399 -16.32 -7.93 -11.76
N LYS A 400 -16.16 -9.10 -11.12
CA LYS A 400 -15.41 -10.22 -11.70
C LYS A 400 -16.05 -10.74 -13.00
N GLU A 401 -17.38 -10.78 -13.08
CA GLU A 401 -18.10 -11.22 -14.29
C GLU A 401 -18.10 -10.17 -15.41
N GLY A 402 -17.62 -8.95 -15.16
CA GLY A 402 -17.48 -7.87 -16.15
C GLY A 402 -18.66 -6.90 -16.22
N ASP A 403 -19.49 -6.86 -15.17
CA ASP A 403 -20.64 -5.95 -15.11
C ASP A 403 -20.22 -4.49 -14.89
N THR A 404 -20.99 -3.55 -15.45
CA THR A 404 -20.73 -2.12 -15.29
C THR A 404 -21.09 -1.62 -13.89
N TYR A 405 -20.49 -0.52 -13.42
CA TYR A 405 -20.79 0.08 -12.09
C TYR A 405 -22.31 0.26 -11.85
N ASP A 406 -23.01 0.88 -12.80
CA ASP A 406 -24.45 1.12 -12.69
C ASP A 406 -25.26 -0.19 -12.81
N GLY A 407 -24.80 -1.15 -13.61
CA GLY A 407 -25.42 -2.49 -13.74
C GLY A 407 -25.32 -3.33 -12.47
N ALA A 408 -24.10 -3.50 -11.95
CA ALA A 408 -23.82 -4.27 -10.74
C ALA A 408 -24.56 -3.68 -9.51
N LEU A 409 -24.48 -2.35 -9.32
CA LEU A 409 -25.21 -1.69 -8.22
C LEU A 409 -26.72 -1.85 -8.36
N THR A 410 -27.27 -1.70 -9.58
CA THR A 410 -28.71 -1.87 -9.83
C THR A 410 -29.15 -3.30 -9.53
N GLN A 411 -28.39 -4.31 -9.94
CA GLN A 411 -28.74 -5.71 -9.71
C GLN A 411 -28.64 -6.11 -8.23
N VAL A 412 -27.59 -5.65 -7.53
CA VAL A 412 -27.36 -6.00 -6.11
C VAL A 412 -28.23 -5.20 -5.17
N TYR A 413 -28.35 -3.88 -5.34
CA TYR A 413 -28.96 -2.97 -4.37
C TYR A 413 -30.27 -2.32 -4.85
N GLY A 414 -30.58 -2.38 -6.14
CA GLY A 414 -31.78 -1.75 -6.73
C GLY A 414 -31.63 -0.25 -7.00
N PHE A 415 -30.40 0.25 -7.12
CA PHE A 415 -30.08 1.62 -7.50
C PHE A 415 -28.71 1.69 -8.21
N ASP A 416 -28.53 2.71 -9.04
CA ASP A 416 -27.28 3.02 -9.75
C ASP A 416 -26.31 3.86 -8.88
N ILE A 417 -25.18 4.32 -9.43
CA ILE A 417 -24.17 5.09 -8.68
C ILE A 417 -24.71 6.45 -8.18
N ASP A 418 -25.66 7.06 -8.89
CA ASP A 418 -26.26 8.35 -8.51
C ASP A 418 -27.32 8.14 -7.41
N GLY A 419 -28.02 7.01 -7.44
CA GLY A 419 -28.85 6.52 -6.35
C GLY A 419 -28.05 6.13 -5.11
N LEU A 420 -26.86 5.56 -5.25
CA LEU A 420 -25.92 5.33 -4.14
C LEU A 420 -25.49 6.66 -3.51
N ASP A 421 -25.03 7.62 -4.32
CA ASP A 421 -24.62 8.95 -3.86
C ASP A 421 -25.74 9.65 -3.07
N SER A 422 -26.96 9.64 -3.61
CA SER A 422 -28.15 10.25 -2.97
C SER A 422 -28.47 9.59 -1.62
N ARG A 423 -28.59 8.26 -1.57
CA ARG A 423 -28.98 7.52 -0.36
C ARG A 423 -27.90 7.55 0.73
N TRP A 424 -26.63 7.48 0.35
CA TRP A 424 -25.53 7.63 1.28
C TRP A 424 -25.55 9.03 1.90
N ARG A 425 -25.67 10.10 1.10
CA ARG A 425 -25.78 11.48 1.59
C ARG A 425 -26.97 11.70 2.53
N GLU A 426 -28.12 11.09 2.26
CA GLU A 426 -29.28 11.12 3.16
C GLU A 426 -28.95 10.62 4.58
N THR A 427 -28.04 9.64 4.72
CA THR A 427 -27.61 9.16 6.06
C THR A 427 -26.64 10.08 6.78
N LEU A 428 -25.94 10.96 6.06
CA LEU A 428 -24.99 11.94 6.63
C LEU A 428 -25.69 13.19 7.19
N ILE A 429 -26.93 13.45 6.77
CA ILE A 429 -27.74 14.55 7.28
C ILE A 429 -28.20 14.17 8.69
N ALA A 430 -27.51 14.71 9.70
CA ALA A 430 -27.98 14.64 11.08
C ALA A 430 -29.43 15.16 11.13
N PRO A 431 -30.38 14.44 11.76
CA PRO A 431 -31.76 14.89 11.84
C PRO A 431 -31.76 16.26 12.51
N THR A 432 -32.24 17.27 11.79
CA THR A 432 -32.42 18.61 12.34
C THR A 432 -33.48 18.55 13.42
N VAL A 433 -33.05 18.28 14.66
CA VAL A 433 -33.81 18.65 15.84
C VAL A 433 -33.93 20.16 15.77
N GLN A 434 -35.07 20.64 15.28
CA GLN A 434 -35.49 22.01 15.55
C GLN A 434 -35.55 22.11 17.06
N ALA A 435 -34.52 22.70 17.66
CA ALA A 435 -34.52 23.03 19.07
C ALA A 435 -35.65 24.04 19.27
N GLU A 436 -36.83 23.55 19.69
CA GLU A 436 -37.89 24.41 20.18
C GLU A 436 -37.26 25.29 21.25
N ARG A 437 -37.18 26.58 20.93
CA ARG A 437 -36.44 27.54 21.75
C ARG A 437 -37.31 27.86 22.95
N VAL A 438 -37.29 26.96 23.96
CA VAL A 438 -38.06 27.08 25.20
C VAL A 438 -37.70 28.41 25.85
N TRP A 439 -38.58 29.39 25.63
CA TRP A 439 -38.41 30.75 26.13
C TRP A 439 -38.76 30.75 27.61
N LEU A 440 -37.75 30.47 28.45
CA LEU A 440 -37.88 30.65 29.89
C LEU A 440 -38.15 32.13 30.15
N HIS A 441 -39.38 32.44 30.59
CA HIS A 441 -39.81 33.82 30.87
C HIS A 441 -38.80 34.49 31.81
N PRO A 442 -38.41 35.78 31.59
CA PRO A 442 -37.41 36.46 32.41
C PRO A 442 -37.69 36.44 33.92
N ALA A 443 -38.98 36.42 34.30
CA ALA A 443 -39.43 36.27 35.68
C ALA A 443 -38.99 34.93 36.31
N LEU A 444 -39.02 33.83 35.54
CA LEU A 444 -38.60 32.51 36.02
C LEU A 444 -37.08 32.47 36.28
N ILE A 445 -36.30 33.10 35.39
CA ILE A 445 -34.85 33.25 35.54
C ILE A 445 -34.55 34.06 36.81
N ALA A 446 -35.24 35.18 37.02
CA ALA A 446 -35.08 36.00 38.23
C ALA A 446 -35.42 35.24 39.52
N VAL A 447 -36.50 34.43 39.53
CA VAL A 447 -36.90 33.60 40.68
C VAL A 447 -35.85 32.53 40.98
N LEU A 448 -35.35 31.83 39.95
CA LEU A 448 -34.30 30.80 40.12
C LEU A 448 -32.98 31.40 40.61
N SER A 449 -32.59 32.58 40.09
CA SER A 449 -31.40 33.31 40.57
C SER A 449 -31.55 33.77 42.02
N ALA A 450 -32.74 34.25 42.42
CA ALA A 450 -33.01 34.65 43.80
C ALA A 450 -32.96 33.46 44.78
N LEU A 451 -33.51 32.30 44.39
CA LEU A 451 -33.44 31.05 45.16
C LEU A 451 -31.99 30.55 45.33
N ALA A 452 -31.19 30.59 44.26
CA ALA A 452 -29.77 30.23 44.32
C ALA A 452 -28.98 31.15 45.27
N ALA A 453 -29.22 32.47 45.19
CA ALA A 453 -28.61 33.45 46.08
C ALA A 453 -29.03 33.25 47.56
N SER A 454 -30.31 32.96 47.82
CA SER A 454 -30.79 32.71 49.18
C SER A 454 -30.20 31.45 49.79
N LEU A 455 -30.07 30.37 49.00
CA LEU A 455 -29.42 29.12 49.44
C LEU A 455 -27.94 29.32 49.76
N ALA A 456 -27.21 30.08 48.92
CA ALA A 456 -25.81 30.40 49.16
C ALA A 456 -25.62 31.24 50.44
N LEU A 457 -26.51 32.20 50.69
CA LEU A 457 -26.49 33.03 51.90
C LEU A 457 -26.79 32.19 53.17
N TRP A 458 -27.76 31.27 53.09
CA TRP A 458 -28.09 30.36 54.18
C TRP A 458 -26.91 29.42 54.51
N GLY A 459 -26.25 28.88 53.50
CA GLY A 459 -25.05 28.05 53.68
C GLY A 459 -23.88 28.81 54.32
N ALA A 460 -23.68 30.08 53.94
CA ALA A 460 -22.65 30.93 54.55
C ALA A 460 -22.91 31.20 56.04
N LEU A 461 -24.15 31.53 56.41
CA LEU A 461 -24.55 31.77 57.81
C LEU A 461 -24.44 30.51 58.68
N ALA A 462 -24.83 29.34 58.14
CA ALA A 462 -24.69 28.06 58.84
C ALA A 462 -23.22 27.68 59.08
N LEU A 463 -22.33 28.00 58.13
CA LEU A 463 -20.88 27.84 58.29
C LEU A 463 -20.33 28.79 59.37
N GLU A 464 -20.81 30.04 59.44
CA GLU A 464 -20.39 31.02 60.44
C GLU A 464 -20.79 30.58 61.86
N GLU A 465 -22.05 30.18 62.09
CA GLU A 465 -22.50 29.61 63.37
C GLU A 465 -21.68 28.38 63.80
N TRP A 466 -21.35 27.49 62.84
CA TRP A 466 -20.55 26.29 63.11
C TRP A 466 -19.11 26.65 63.53
N THR A 467 -18.50 27.67 62.92
CA THR A 467 -17.18 28.15 63.33
C THR A 467 -17.20 28.81 64.71
N TRP A 468 -18.23 29.59 65.03
CA TRP A 468 -18.37 30.26 66.33
C TRP A 468 -18.49 29.25 67.49
N ARG A 469 -19.34 28.22 67.33
CA ARG A 469 -19.49 27.13 68.30
C ARG A 469 -18.21 26.33 68.53
N ARG A 470 -17.28 26.29 67.56
CA ARG A 470 -15.96 25.66 67.72
C ARG A 470 -14.94 26.53 68.45
N SER A 471 -15.01 27.86 68.36
CA SER A 471 -14.11 28.75 69.12
C SER A 471 -14.54 28.94 70.57
N SER A 472 -15.84 28.89 70.87
CA SER A 472 -16.36 29.05 72.24
C SER A 472 -16.22 27.78 73.12
N GLY A 473 -15.74 26.67 72.56
CA GLY A 473 -15.55 25.38 73.25
C GLY A 473 -14.14 25.09 73.74
N LYS A 474 -13.24 26.09 73.75
CA LYS A 474 -11.87 25.99 74.26
C LYS A 474 -11.53 27.22 75.12
N GLY A 475 -11.99 27.18 76.37
CA GLY A 475 -11.65 28.11 77.45
C GLY A 475 -11.70 27.35 78.77
#